data_AF-A0A7V3BKU0-F1
#
_entry.id   AF-A0A7V3BKU0-F1
#
_cell.length_a   1.000
_cell.length_b   1.000
_cell.length_c   1.000
_cell.angle_alpha   90.00
_cell.angle_beta   90.00
_cell.angle_gamma   90.00
#
_symmetry.space_group_name_H-M   'P 1'
#
loop_
_entity.id
_entity.type
_entity.pdbx_description
1 polymer ?
#
loop_
_entity_poly.entity_id
_entity_poly.type
_entity_poly.pdbx_seq_one_letter_code
_entity_poly.pdbx_strand_id
1 'polypeptide(L)'
;MHQGTSDSDLRPSPEALLAAAQQEGRGRLKIFLGAAPGVGKTYAMLEAAQVRRREGVDVVVGVVETHGRPETEELLEGLEVIPRQPLEYRGKTFTEMDLDAILARHPSLVLVDELAHTNIPGSRHPKRYLDVEELLAAGIDVYTTVNVQHLESLNDIVAQITGTRVRETIPDRLLDDAAEIELIDLSPEEL
;
A
#
# COMPACT_ATOMS: atom_id res chain seq x y z
N MET A 1 38.83 20.72 -38.75
CA MET A 1 38.21 19.38 -38.83
C MET A 1 37.16 19.31 -37.73
N HIS A 2 35.89 19.49 -38.09
CA HIS A 2 34.74 19.38 -37.16
C HIS A 2 34.52 17.91 -36.80
N GLN A 3 34.49 17.60 -35.50
CA GLN A 3 33.85 16.39 -35.00
C GLN A 3 32.45 16.79 -34.55
N GLY A 4 31.43 16.40 -35.33
CA GLY A 4 30.04 16.43 -34.90
C GLY A 4 29.77 15.18 -34.08
N THR A 5 29.60 15.33 -32.78
CA THR A 5 28.99 14.32 -31.92
C THR A 5 27.50 14.25 -32.28
N SER A 6 27.08 13.13 -32.85
CA SER A 6 25.70 12.86 -33.25
C SER A 6 24.79 12.74 -32.03
N ASP A 7 23.83 13.65 -31.91
CA ASP A 7 22.81 13.75 -30.87
C ASP A 7 21.63 12.79 -31.14
N SER A 8 21.92 11.51 -31.41
CA SER A 8 20.94 10.54 -31.94
C SER A 8 20.56 9.37 -31.03
N ASP A 9 20.92 9.38 -29.75
CA ASP A 9 20.76 8.21 -28.85
C ASP A 9 19.81 8.40 -27.65
N LEU A 10 18.85 9.33 -27.74
CA LEU A 10 17.82 9.51 -26.70
C LEU A 10 16.39 9.22 -27.19
N ARG A 11 16.21 8.36 -28.20
CA ARG A 11 14.88 7.86 -28.52
C ARG A 11 14.57 6.68 -27.61
N PRO A 12 13.59 6.78 -26.70
CA PRO A 12 13.18 5.64 -25.88
C PRO A 12 12.77 4.48 -26.79
N SER A 13 13.14 3.26 -26.40
CA SER A 13 12.77 2.06 -27.16
C SER A 13 11.25 1.94 -27.24
N PRO A 14 10.71 1.26 -28.27
CA PRO A 14 9.27 0.97 -28.34
C PRO A 14 8.74 0.31 -27.05
N GLU A 15 9.55 -0.54 -26.42
CA GLU A 15 9.25 -1.16 -25.12
C GLU A 15 9.19 -0.16 -23.98
N ALA A 16 10.12 0.80 -23.93
CA ALA A 16 10.10 1.89 -22.93
C ALA A 16 8.92 2.84 -23.14
N LEU A 17 8.52 3.10 -24.39
CA LEU A 17 7.32 3.87 -24.72
C LEU A 17 6.03 3.12 -24.36
N LEU A 18 5.99 1.80 -24.60
CA LEU A 18 4.88 0.93 -24.18
C LEU A 18 4.77 0.87 -22.65
N ALA A 19 5.88 0.72 -21.94
CA ALA A 19 5.91 0.73 -20.48
C ALA A 19 5.48 2.09 -19.90
N ALA A 20 5.96 3.20 -20.49
CA ALA A 20 5.53 4.54 -20.11
C ALA A 20 4.03 4.76 -20.36
N ALA A 21 3.53 4.33 -21.52
CA ALA A 21 2.09 4.40 -21.84
C ALA A 21 1.23 3.46 -20.98
N GLN A 22 1.78 2.34 -20.50
CA GLN A 22 1.11 1.47 -19.52
C GLN A 22 1.07 2.07 -18.12
N GLN A 23 1.97 3.00 -17.80
CA GLN A 23 1.92 3.80 -16.57
C GLN A 23 1.02 5.04 -16.71
N GLU A 24 0.76 5.52 -17.92
CA GLU A 24 -0.21 6.61 -18.15
C GLU A 24 -1.62 6.16 -17.74
N GLY A 25 -2.11 6.73 -16.63
CA GLY A 25 -3.44 6.44 -16.09
C GLY A 25 -3.48 5.37 -14.99
N ARG A 26 -2.33 4.77 -14.62
CA ARG A 26 -2.23 3.92 -13.43
C ARG A 26 -2.04 4.81 -12.18
N GLY A 27 -2.72 4.46 -11.09
CA GLY A 27 -2.54 5.09 -9.79
C GLY A 27 -1.14 4.85 -9.23
N ARG A 28 -0.72 5.70 -8.30
CA ARG A 28 0.61 5.66 -7.67
C ARG A 28 0.52 4.99 -6.30
N LEU A 29 1.43 4.05 -6.07
CA LEU A 29 1.57 3.38 -4.78
C LEU A 29 2.63 4.09 -3.93
N LYS A 30 2.25 4.50 -2.71
CA LYS A 30 3.19 4.89 -1.65
C LYS A 30 3.15 3.87 -0.52
N ILE A 31 4.31 3.35 -0.14
CA ILE A 31 4.47 2.34 0.91
C ILE A 31 5.14 2.96 2.13
N PHE A 32 4.49 2.85 3.29
CA PHE A 32 5.08 3.13 4.60
C PHE A 32 5.63 1.80 5.16
N LEU A 33 6.94 1.62 5.00
CA LEU A 33 7.65 0.38 5.32
C LEU A 33 8.27 0.47 6.71
N GLY A 34 8.01 -0.51 7.57
CA GLY A 34 8.57 -0.53 8.93
C GLY A 34 9.31 -1.83 9.26
N ALA A 35 10.19 -1.76 10.25
CA ALA A 35 10.93 -2.94 10.74
C ALA A 35 10.03 -3.91 11.51
N ALA A 36 9.03 -3.39 12.24
CA ALA A 36 8.19 -4.17 13.14
C ALA A 36 6.79 -3.54 13.35
N PRO A 37 5.82 -4.29 13.92
CA PRO A 37 4.61 -3.70 14.49
C PRO A 37 4.95 -2.63 15.54
N GLY A 38 4.12 -1.60 15.66
CA GLY A 38 4.31 -0.54 16.67
C GLY A 38 5.21 0.62 16.26
N VAL A 39 6.01 0.52 15.19
CA VAL A 39 6.92 1.60 14.74
C VAL A 39 6.22 2.87 14.24
N GLY A 40 4.88 2.92 14.20
CA GLY A 40 4.13 4.12 13.79
C GLY A 40 3.74 4.22 12.31
N LYS A 41 3.83 3.14 11.52
CA LYS A 41 3.47 3.16 10.08
C LYS A 41 2.08 3.74 9.80
N THR A 42 1.06 3.27 10.51
CA THR A 42 -0.33 3.73 10.33
C THR A 42 -0.48 5.20 10.70
N TYR A 43 0.17 5.64 11.78
CA TYR A 43 0.19 7.03 12.18
C TYR A 43 0.82 7.91 11.09
N ALA A 44 2.01 7.54 10.59
CA ALA A 44 2.70 8.26 9.51
C ALA A 44 1.87 8.30 8.21
N MET A 45 1.21 7.20 7.86
CA MET A 45 0.30 7.12 6.72
C MET A 45 -0.86 8.10 6.86
N LEU A 46 -1.49 8.16 8.04
CA LEU A 46 -2.60 9.07 8.31
C LEU A 46 -2.15 10.53 8.36
N GLU A 47 -0.98 10.85 8.91
CA GLU A 47 -0.42 12.21 8.85
C GLU A 47 -0.21 12.67 7.41
N ALA A 48 0.38 11.82 6.56
CA ALA A 48 0.56 12.11 5.15
C ALA A 48 -0.79 12.28 4.42
N ALA A 49 -1.79 11.46 4.77
CA ALA A 49 -3.15 11.58 4.22
C ALA A 49 -3.82 12.90 4.62
N GLN A 50 -3.65 13.34 5.87
CA GLN A 50 -4.15 14.62 6.36
C GLN A 50 -3.53 15.81 5.63
N VAL A 51 -2.23 15.73 5.27
CA VAL A 51 -1.60 16.72 4.40
C VAL A 51 -2.29 16.77 3.04
N ARG A 52 -2.45 15.62 2.37
CA ARG A 52 -3.13 15.54 1.07
C ARG A 52 -4.56 16.06 1.12
N ARG A 53 -5.32 15.74 2.17
CA ARG A 53 -6.67 16.28 2.38
C ARG A 53 -6.66 17.81 2.50
N ARG A 54 -5.71 18.39 3.25
CA ARG A 54 -5.56 19.84 3.40
C ARG A 54 -5.21 20.54 2.08
N GLU A 55 -4.55 19.83 1.17
CA GLU A 55 -4.27 20.28 -0.20
C GLU A 55 -5.48 20.13 -1.14
N GLY A 56 -6.60 19.59 -0.65
CA GLY A 56 -7.83 19.42 -1.43
C GLY A 56 -7.90 18.12 -2.23
N VAL A 57 -7.01 17.16 -1.98
CA VAL A 57 -7.10 15.82 -2.57
C VAL A 57 -8.30 15.08 -2.00
N ASP A 58 -9.04 14.38 -2.87
CA ASP A 58 -10.13 13.48 -2.47
C ASP A 58 -9.56 12.20 -1.85
N VAL A 59 -9.52 12.15 -0.52
CA VAL A 59 -8.92 11.06 0.27
C VAL A 59 -10.02 10.27 0.98
N VAL A 60 -10.01 8.95 0.83
CA VAL A 60 -10.89 8.04 1.57
C VAL A 60 -10.11 6.96 2.30
N VAL A 61 -10.65 6.47 3.41
CA VAL A 61 -10.12 5.34 4.16
C VAL A 61 -10.81 4.07 3.69
N GLY A 62 -10.06 3.17 3.06
CA GLY A 62 -10.54 1.84 2.70
C GLY A 62 -10.45 0.88 3.88
N VAL A 63 -9.26 0.81 4.50
CA VAL A 63 -9.04 0.07 5.75
C VAL A 63 -7.86 0.67 6.49
N VAL A 64 -8.06 0.96 7.78
CA VAL A 64 -7.03 1.44 8.71
C VAL A 64 -7.18 0.70 10.03
N GLU A 65 -6.05 0.31 10.62
CA GLU A 65 -5.96 -0.40 11.90
C GLU A 65 -5.29 0.48 12.96
N THR A 66 -6.10 1.19 13.76
CA THR A 66 -5.59 2.08 14.82
C THR A 66 -5.08 1.34 16.05
N HIS A 67 -5.49 0.07 16.21
CA HIS A 67 -5.22 -0.77 17.38
C HIS A 67 -5.51 -0.09 18.74
N GLY A 68 -6.51 0.79 18.78
CA GLY A 68 -6.96 1.48 20.00
C GLY A 68 -6.03 2.61 20.46
N ARG A 69 -5.15 3.11 19.60
CA ARG A 69 -4.27 4.26 19.87
C ARG A 69 -5.03 5.58 19.65
N PRO A 70 -5.34 6.36 20.70
CA PRO A 70 -6.15 7.57 20.58
C PRO A 70 -5.57 8.59 19.60
N GLU A 71 -4.26 8.79 19.64
CA GLU A 71 -3.56 9.74 18.75
C GLU A 71 -3.67 9.35 17.28
N THR A 72 -3.82 8.06 16.98
CA THR A 72 -4.01 7.55 15.61
C THR A 72 -5.47 7.67 15.19
N GLU A 73 -6.41 7.46 16.12
CA GLU A 73 -7.85 7.63 15.89
C GLU A 73 -8.21 9.09 15.60
N GLU A 74 -7.60 10.05 16.29
CA GLU A 74 -7.78 11.49 16.04
C GLU A 74 -7.42 11.86 14.60
N LEU A 75 -6.42 11.21 13.99
CA LEU A 75 -6.05 11.45 12.60
C LEU A 75 -7.08 10.90 11.58
N LEU A 76 -8.08 10.13 12.00
CA LEU A 76 -9.20 9.76 11.13
C LEU A 76 -10.25 10.87 11.03
N GLU A 77 -10.25 11.84 11.95
CA GLU A 77 -11.25 12.89 11.97
C GLU A 77 -11.25 13.70 10.67
N GLY A 78 -12.41 13.80 10.05
CA GLY A 78 -12.64 14.49 8.78
C GLY A 78 -12.16 13.75 7.53
N LEU A 79 -11.68 12.50 7.63
CA LEU A 79 -11.53 11.62 6.48
C LEU A 79 -12.84 10.83 6.26
N GLU A 80 -13.24 10.67 5.00
CA GLU A 80 -14.34 9.79 4.63
C GLU A 80 -13.89 8.33 4.82
N VAL A 81 -14.66 7.51 5.55
CA VAL A 81 -14.35 6.10 5.78
C VAL A 81 -15.35 5.23 5.04
N ILE A 82 -14.87 4.39 4.13
CA ILE A 82 -15.71 3.40 3.46
C ILE A 82 -16.02 2.27 4.47
N PRO A 83 -17.31 1.97 4.74
CA PRO A 83 -17.66 0.89 5.65
C PRO A 83 -17.10 -0.44 5.19
N ARG A 84 -16.55 -1.22 6.14
CA ARG A 84 -16.02 -2.56 5.85
C ARG A 84 -17.14 -3.52 5.46
N GLN A 85 -16.87 -4.39 4.49
CA GLN A 85 -17.80 -5.42 4.05
C GLN A 85 -17.81 -6.60 5.04
N PRO A 86 -18.96 -6.99 5.61
CA PRO A 86 -19.05 -8.18 6.44
C PRO A 86 -18.99 -9.45 5.58
N LEU A 87 -18.25 -10.46 6.04
CA LEU A 87 -18.08 -11.76 5.39
C LEU A 87 -18.28 -12.89 6.40
N GLU A 88 -19.03 -13.93 6.01
CA GLU A 88 -19.20 -15.12 6.83
C GLU A 88 -18.24 -16.23 6.40
N TYR A 89 -17.41 -16.68 7.34
CA TYR A 89 -16.50 -17.81 7.11
C TYR A 89 -16.46 -18.74 8.31
N ARG A 90 -16.70 -20.04 8.07
CA ARG A 90 -16.73 -21.09 9.12
C ARG A 90 -17.65 -20.75 10.31
N GLY A 91 -18.80 -20.14 10.04
CA GLY A 91 -19.79 -19.77 11.06
C GLY A 91 -19.40 -18.59 11.95
N LYS A 92 -18.40 -17.80 11.54
CA LYS A 92 -18.03 -16.52 12.17
C LYS A 92 -18.12 -15.40 11.16
N THR A 93 -18.50 -14.21 11.63
CA THR A 93 -18.49 -12.99 10.82
C THR A 93 -17.15 -12.28 10.98
N PHE A 94 -16.53 -11.96 9.86
CA PHE A 94 -15.35 -11.12 9.74
C PHE A 94 -15.72 -9.86 8.95
N THR A 95 -14.80 -8.90 8.86
CA THR A 95 -14.96 -7.70 8.04
C THR A 95 -13.73 -7.49 7.18
N GLU A 96 -13.91 -7.10 5.92
CA GLU A 96 -12.84 -6.76 4.99
C GLU A 96 -13.02 -5.38 4.40
N MET A 97 -11.95 -4.86 3.78
CA MET A 97 -12.06 -3.69 2.92
C MET A 97 -13.10 -3.93 1.81
N ASP A 98 -14.03 -3.00 1.62
CA ASP A 98 -15.01 -3.06 0.54
C ASP A 98 -14.40 -2.51 -0.76
N LEU A 99 -13.67 -3.37 -1.47
CA LEU A 99 -12.99 -3.01 -2.72
C LEU A 99 -13.97 -2.48 -3.77
N ASP A 100 -15.12 -3.12 -3.93
CA ASP A 100 -16.10 -2.73 -4.95
C ASP A 100 -16.71 -1.35 -4.63
N ALA A 101 -16.96 -1.03 -3.36
CA ALA A 101 -17.42 0.29 -2.94
C ALA A 101 -16.35 1.38 -3.21
N ILE A 102 -15.06 1.09 -2.95
CA ILE A 102 -13.98 2.04 -3.24
C ILE A 102 -13.87 2.29 -4.75
N LEU A 103 -13.90 1.23 -5.57
CA LEU A 103 -13.85 1.35 -7.02
C LEU A 103 -15.04 2.15 -7.57
N ALA A 104 -16.23 1.95 -7.02
CA ALA A 104 -17.42 2.71 -7.39
C ALA A 104 -17.35 4.18 -6.95
N ARG A 105 -16.75 4.46 -5.79
CA ARG A 105 -16.54 5.82 -5.26
C ARG A 105 -15.45 6.59 -6.03
N HIS A 106 -14.49 5.87 -6.60
CA HIS A 106 -13.38 6.38 -7.42
C HIS A 106 -12.69 7.62 -6.79
N PRO A 107 -12.13 7.49 -5.58
CA PRO A 107 -11.40 8.59 -4.93
C PRO A 107 -10.08 8.88 -5.66
N SER A 108 -9.49 10.05 -5.43
CA SER A 108 -8.12 10.32 -5.91
C SER A 108 -7.07 9.53 -5.13
N LEU A 109 -7.28 9.32 -3.83
CA LEU A 109 -6.39 8.57 -2.94
C LEU A 109 -7.20 7.69 -1.97
N VAL A 110 -6.78 6.45 -1.80
CA VAL A 110 -7.31 5.54 -0.76
C VAL A 110 -6.21 5.06 0.20
N LEU A 111 -6.55 4.99 1.49
CA LEU A 111 -5.67 4.44 2.54
C LEU A 111 -6.00 2.97 2.78
N VAL A 112 -4.98 2.12 2.73
CA VAL A 112 -5.11 0.66 2.83
C VAL A 112 -4.00 0.10 3.72
N ASP A 113 -4.30 -0.15 5.00
CA ASP A 113 -3.38 -0.77 5.94
C ASP A 113 -3.12 -2.26 5.65
N GLU A 114 -1.96 -2.74 6.13
CA GLU A 114 -1.56 -4.14 6.14
C GLU A 114 -1.53 -4.78 4.74
N LEU A 115 -0.67 -4.29 3.84
CA LEU A 115 -0.53 -4.77 2.46
C LEU A 115 -0.36 -6.31 2.35
N ALA A 116 0.28 -6.91 3.35
CA ALA A 116 0.55 -8.34 3.43
C ALA A 116 -0.65 -9.19 3.85
N HIS A 117 -1.76 -8.59 4.26
CA HIS A 117 -2.93 -9.28 4.78
C HIS A 117 -3.46 -10.35 3.82
N THR A 118 -3.89 -11.48 4.37
CA THR A 118 -4.60 -12.55 3.65
C THR A 118 -6.09 -12.33 3.80
N ASN A 119 -6.74 -12.02 2.68
CA ASN A 119 -8.15 -11.73 2.68
C ASN A 119 -8.98 -12.93 3.14
N ILE A 120 -10.09 -12.67 3.82
CA ILE A 120 -11.02 -13.71 4.25
C ILE A 120 -11.56 -14.50 3.05
N PRO A 121 -11.64 -15.85 3.11
CA PRO A 121 -12.24 -16.64 2.04
C PRO A 121 -13.67 -16.20 1.74
N GLY A 122 -13.94 -15.94 0.46
CA GLY A 122 -15.16 -15.28 0.00
C GLY A 122 -14.91 -13.88 -0.56
N SER A 123 -13.77 -13.26 -0.23
CA SER A 123 -13.28 -12.04 -0.89
C SER A 123 -12.94 -12.29 -2.36
N ARG A 124 -13.01 -11.21 -3.15
CA ARG A 124 -12.68 -11.21 -4.58
C ARG A 124 -11.26 -11.68 -4.87
N HIS A 125 -10.30 -11.20 -4.09
CA HIS A 125 -8.91 -11.65 -4.16
C HIS A 125 -8.47 -12.32 -2.87
N PRO A 126 -7.51 -13.26 -2.93
CA PRO A 126 -6.96 -13.93 -1.74
C PRO A 126 -6.00 -13.06 -0.90
N LYS A 127 -5.49 -11.96 -1.45
CA LYS A 127 -4.45 -11.13 -0.82
C LYS A 127 -4.79 -9.65 -0.99
N ARG A 128 -4.59 -8.85 0.06
CA ARG A 128 -4.87 -7.41 0.02
C ARG A 128 -4.04 -6.65 -1.00
N TYR A 129 -2.79 -7.07 -1.24
CA TYR A 129 -1.99 -6.46 -2.30
C TYR A 129 -2.63 -6.60 -3.70
N LEU A 130 -3.43 -7.64 -3.96
CA LEU A 130 -4.14 -7.78 -5.24
C LEU A 130 -5.30 -6.79 -5.33
N ASP A 131 -5.96 -6.47 -4.21
CA ASP A 131 -6.96 -5.40 -4.15
C ASP A 131 -6.31 -4.05 -4.45
N VAL A 132 -5.13 -3.80 -3.84
CA VAL A 132 -4.32 -2.60 -4.11
C VAL A 132 -3.92 -2.54 -5.59
N GLU A 133 -3.52 -3.65 -6.20
CA GLU A 133 -3.19 -3.67 -7.64
C GLU A 133 -4.38 -3.33 -8.54
N GLU A 134 -5.59 -3.77 -8.18
CA GLU A 134 -6.83 -3.42 -8.89
C GLU A 134 -7.17 -1.93 -8.72
N LEU A 135 -7.03 -1.38 -7.52
CA LEU A 135 -7.21 0.06 -7.27
C LEU A 135 -6.26 0.91 -8.10
N LEU A 136 -4.97 0.55 -8.11
CA LEU A 136 -3.96 1.22 -8.92
C LEU A 136 -4.28 1.09 -10.42
N ALA A 137 -4.76 -0.09 -10.87
CA ALA A 137 -5.16 -0.29 -12.26
C ALA A 137 -6.37 0.56 -12.66
N ALA A 138 -7.24 0.92 -11.71
CA ALA A 138 -8.36 1.83 -11.91
C ALA A 138 -7.97 3.33 -11.87
N GLY A 139 -6.67 3.63 -11.70
CA GLY A 139 -6.16 5.01 -11.65
C GLY A 139 -6.26 5.67 -10.27
N ILE A 140 -6.52 4.90 -9.21
CA ILE A 140 -6.65 5.40 -7.84
C ILE A 140 -5.28 5.31 -7.16
N ASP A 141 -4.77 6.41 -6.59
CA ASP A 141 -3.55 6.38 -5.78
C ASP A 141 -3.80 5.61 -4.48
N VAL A 142 -2.80 4.87 -4.00
CA VAL A 142 -2.91 4.07 -2.78
C VAL A 142 -1.76 4.39 -1.84
N TYR A 143 -2.10 4.70 -0.60
CA TYR A 143 -1.16 4.70 0.52
C TYR A 143 -1.35 3.42 1.32
N THR A 144 -0.25 2.72 1.64
CA THR A 144 -0.32 1.44 2.36
C THR A 144 0.81 1.25 3.36
N THR A 145 0.62 0.33 4.30
CA THR A 145 1.62 -0.01 5.31
C THR A 145 2.05 -1.48 5.19
N VAL A 146 3.34 -1.75 5.44
CA VAL A 146 3.84 -3.13 5.52
C VAL A 146 5.08 -3.22 6.40
N ASN A 147 5.27 -4.36 7.06
CA ASN A 147 6.54 -4.66 7.72
C ASN A 147 7.48 -5.42 6.78
N VAL A 148 8.79 -5.13 6.88
CA VAL A 148 9.83 -5.75 6.06
C VAL A 148 9.85 -7.29 6.14
N GLN A 149 9.42 -7.86 7.27
CA GLN A 149 9.34 -9.32 7.46
C GLN A 149 8.38 -10.04 6.49
N HIS A 150 7.47 -9.31 5.84
CA HIS A 150 6.49 -9.88 4.91
C HIS A 150 7.02 -10.00 3.48
N LEU A 151 8.23 -9.51 3.18
CA LEU A 151 8.84 -9.70 1.87
C LEU A 151 9.20 -11.18 1.64
N GLU A 152 8.83 -11.70 0.48
CA GLU A 152 9.10 -13.10 0.10
C GLU A 152 10.59 -13.43 0.19
N SER A 153 11.45 -12.55 -0.33
CA SER A 153 12.91 -12.74 -0.29
C SER A 153 13.50 -12.85 1.12
N LEU A 154 12.83 -12.30 2.14
CA LEU A 154 13.31 -12.26 3.51
C LEU A 154 12.76 -13.37 4.39
N ASN A 155 11.81 -14.17 3.90
CA ASN A 155 11.09 -15.16 4.71
C ASN A 155 12.03 -16.17 5.37
N ASP A 156 12.98 -16.72 4.60
CA ASP A 156 13.93 -17.72 5.08
C ASP A 156 14.90 -17.13 6.12
N ILE A 157 15.37 -15.90 5.91
CA ILE A 157 16.27 -15.21 6.83
C ILE A 157 15.53 -14.88 8.14
N VAL A 158 14.31 -14.35 8.06
CA VAL A 158 13.48 -14.05 9.23
C VAL A 158 13.19 -15.33 10.02
N ALA A 159 12.88 -16.44 9.34
CA ALA A 159 12.63 -17.72 10.00
C ALA A 159 13.88 -18.29 10.68
N GLN A 160 15.07 -18.13 10.09
CA GLN A 160 16.34 -18.54 10.70
C GLN A 160 16.66 -17.74 11.97
N ILE A 161 16.37 -16.44 11.98
CA ILE A 161 16.68 -15.55 13.11
C ILE A 161 15.64 -15.68 14.23
N THR A 162 14.36 -15.67 13.89
CA THR A 162 13.25 -15.62 14.87
C THR A 162 12.70 -16.99 15.24
N GLY A 163 13.04 -18.04 14.49
CA GLY A 163 12.44 -19.37 14.63
C GLY A 163 10.99 -19.45 14.13
N THR A 164 10.40 -18.36 13.63
CA THR A 164 8.99 -18.29 13.21
C THR A 164 8.89 -17.99 11.72
N ARG A 165 8.10 -18.78 10.99
CA ARG A 165 7.81 -18.52 9.58
C ARG A 165 6.68 -17.51 9.43
N VAL A 166 6.93 -16.45 8.68
CA VAL A 166 5.91 -15.48 8.28
C VAL A 166 5.04 -16.12 7.19
N ARG A 167 3.74 -16.27 7.45
CA ARG A 167 2.81 -16.91 6.50
C ARG A 167 2.22 -15.93 5.49
N GLU A 168 2.10 -14.69 5.91
CA GLU A 168 1.52 -13.63 5.11
C GLU A 168 2.66 -12.90 4.42
N THR A 169 2.81 -13.12 3.13
CA THR A 169 3.90 -12.55 2.34
C THR A 169 3.39 -11.69 1.20
N ILE A 170 4.27 -10.83 0.71
CA ILE A 170 4.09 -10.03 -0.50
C ILE A 170 5.29 -10.23 -1.44
N PRO A 171 5.09 -10.21 -2.76
CA PRO A 171 6.18 -10.28 -3.70
C PRO A 171 7.01 -8.99 -3.66
N ASP A 172 8.33 -9.14 -3.71
CA ASP A 172 9.29 -8.03 -3.66
C ASP A 172 9.04 -6.96 -4.73
N ARG A 173 8.53 -7.35 -5.90
CA ARG A 173 8.20 -6.44 -7.02
C ARG A 173 7.29 -5.28 -6.62
N LEU A 174 6.46 -5.43 -5.59
CA LEU A 174 5.57 -4.34 -5.14
C LEU A 174 6.35 -3.16 -4.58
N LEU A 175 7.55 -3.40 -4.02
CA LEU A 175 8.44 -2.34 -3.59
C LEU A 175 9.15 -1.73 -4.80
N ASP A 176 9.60 -2.56 -5.74
CA ASP A 176 10.25 -2.08 -6.98
C ASP A 176 9.31 -1.20 -7.81
N ASP A 177 8.03 -1.57 -7.87
CA ASP A 177 6.97 -0.86 -8.60
C ASP A 177 6.40 0.34 -7.83
N ALA A 178 6.75 0.51 -6.54
CA ALA A 178 6.22 1.60 -5.73
C ALA A 178 6.76 2.95 -6.21
N ALA A 179 5.86 3.94 -6.32
CA ALA A 179 6.25 5.28 -6.71
C ALA A 179 7.02 6.00 -5.59
N GLU A 180 6.77 5.62 -4.34
CA GLU A 180 7.44 6.15 -3.16
C GLU A 180 7.47 5.11 -2.04
N ILE A 181 8.60 5.00 -1.35
CA ILE A 181 8.74 4.20 -0.14
C ILE A 181 9.25 5.11 0.96
N GLU A 182 8.53 5.15 2.07
CA GLU A 182 8.91 5.87 3.28
C GLU A 182 9.25 4.86 4.37
N LEU A 183 10.51 4.90 4.83
CA LEU A 183 10.98 4.04 5.92
C LEU A 183 10.59 4.66 7.25
N ILE A 184 9.77 3.92 8.01
CA ILE A 184 9.30 4.31 9.33
C ILE A 184 10.07 3.49 10.37
N ASP A 185 10.90 4.20 11.13
CA ASP A 185 11.73 3.63 12.17
C ASP A 185 11.44 4.33 13.50
N LEU A 186 11.26 3.51 14.54
CA LEU A 186 11.34 3.93 15.93
C LEU A 186 12.46 3.10 16.53
N SER A 187 13.35 3.74 17.29
CA SER A 187 14.44 2.98 17.91
C SER A 187 13.86 1.89 18.82
N PRO A 188 14.49 0.72 18.96
CA PRO A 188 13.97 -0.36 19.81
C PRO A 188 13.70 0.04 21.27
N GLU A 189 14.32 1.13 21.73
CA GLU A 189 14.15 1.72 23.06
C GLU A 189 12.82 2.50 23.19
N GLU A 190 12.18 2.83 22.06
CA GLU A 190 10.94 3.62 21.94
C GLU A 190 9.71 2.75 21.59
N LEU A 191 9.88 1.42 21.45
CA LEU A 191 8.82 0.44 21.11
C LEU A 191 8.11 -0.18 22.33
#